data_AF-I6YLA8-F1
#
_entry.id   AF-I6YLA8-F1
#
_cell.length_a   1.000
_cell.length_b   1.000
_cell.length_c   1.000
_cell.angle_alpha   90.00
_cell.angle_beta   90.00
_cell.angle_gamma   90.00
#
_symmetry.space_group_name_H-M   'P 1'
#
loop_
_entity.id
_entity.type
_entity.pdbx_description
1 polymer ?
#
loop_
_entity_poly.entity_id
_entity_poly.type
_entity_poly.pdbx_seq_one_letter_code
_entity_poly.pdbx_strand_id
1 'polypeptide(L)'
;MGLEQEKIIAFELDFFQLKQDYSEQELTKLFSLFKELSIYNNLFLFTHNSLELASSCIREQKLNLGYLISNSGSCVYNLTTTKREKEHFLERRALELISRFGFFNNQIFVIHCSNNSFIFGLDYLAPKRKKRYSNLTQLNSLPEIKEVLEGNSVYSLEVWFEESNSSLRSAKIQDFLNKLLEFQLELNYLVIDPTIYLFPKNNSNYQVLREILECSEKEIKSNLIYSSLATPNFELAKHSHFWFSFSEFSELISRELPESQVVFFDKNSKTWVEWWEEHNYLWKENLFKLDWISRKIKKTEIVREEGKDYCFELDLSNGLLQSRAINAKLNTWGKIQKKIFGESKESLVTLFLWPEQLNSLLAPKVLKINLN
;
A
#
# COMPACT_ATOMS: atom_id res chain seq x y z
N MET A 1 32.38 5.02 -8.48
CA MET A 1 31.19 5.69 -7.93
C MET A 1 30.17 4.60 -7.71
N GLY A 2 29.91 4.22 -6.46
CA GLY A 2 28.84 3.28 -6.17
C GLY A 2 27.51 4.01 -6.37
N LEU A 3 26.58 3.42 -7.13
CA LEU A 3 25.21 3.92 -7.19
C LEU A 3 24.70 3.99 -5.74
N GLU A 4 24.39 5.21 -5.28
CA GLU A 4 23.69 5.41 -4.02
C GLU A 4 22.35 4.68 -4.14
N GLN A 5 22.15 3.65 -3.32
CA GLN A 5 20.93 2.83 -3.39
C GLN A 5 19.78 3.58 -2.72
N GLU A 6 18.85 4.04 -3.54
CA GLU A 6 17.63 4.76 -3.15
C GLU A 6 16.70 3.90 -2.30
N LYS A 7 15.91 4.53 -1.41
CA LYS A 7 14.88 3.82 -0.63
C LYS A 7 13.72 3.42 -1.53
N ILE A 8 12.93 2.47 -1.05
CA ILE A 8 11.75 1.97 -1.76
C ILE A 8 10.53 2.48 -1.00
N ILE A 9 9.75 3.34 -1.63
CA ILE A 9 8.52 3.87 -1.04
C ILE A 9 7.33 3.25 -1.77
N ALA A 10 6.55 2.44 -1.07
CA ALA A 10 5.43 1.71 -1.63
C ALA A 10 4.11 2.18 -1.04
N PHE A 11 3.12 2.48 -1.88
CA PHE A 11 1.76 2.79 -1.46
C PHE A 11 0.76 1.79 -2.04
N GLU A 12 -0.11 1.22 -1.22
CA GLU A 12 -1.29 0.48 -1.68
C GLU A 12 -2.49 1.43 -1.71
N LEU A 13 -3.08 1.61 -2.90
CA LEU A 13 -4.08 2.63 -3.19
C LEU A 13 -5.32 2.04 -3.88
N ASP A 14 -6.49 2.58 -3.55
CA ASP A 14 -7.69 2.47 -4.37
C ASP A 14 -7.96 3.85 -5.01
N PHE A 15 -7.55 4.04 -6.26
CA PHE A 15 -7.73 5.29 -7.00
C PHE A 15 -9.19 5.66 -7.21
N PHE A 16 -10.09 4.67 -7.21
CA PHE A 16 -11.52 4.96 -7.24
C PHE A 16 -11.96 5.60 -5.94
N GLN A 17 -11.62 4.96 -4.81
CA GLN A 17 -11.95 5.46 -3.48
C GLN A 17 -11.31 6.83 -3.21
N LEU A 18 -10.04 7.01 -3.61
CA LEU A 18 -9.35 8.30 -3.50
C LEU A 18 -10.10 9.43 -4.22
N LYS A 19 -10.58 9.20 -5.44
CA LYS A 19 -11.37 10.20 -6.19
C LYS A 19 -12.72 10.54 -5.53
N GLN A 20 -13.26 9.64 -4.69
CA GLN A 20 -14.53 9.88 -3.99
C GLN A 20 -14.34 10.58 -2.65
N ASP A 21 -13.31 10.18 -1.90
CA ASP A 21 -13.13 10.61 -0.52
C ASP A 21 -12.38 11.94 -0.40
N TYR A 22 -11.56 12.28 -1.41
CA TYR A 22 -10.72 13.48 -1.39
C TYR A 22 -11.26 14.54 -2.34
N SER A 23 -11.29 15.79 -1.86
CA SER A 23 -11.50 16.96 -2.72
C SER A 23 -10.32 17.17 -3.67
N GLU A 24 -10.52 17.93 -4.74
CA GLU A 24 -9.47 18.24 -5.72
C GLU A 24 -8.22 18.88 -5.09
N GLN A 25 -8.41 19.74 -4.07
CA GLN A 25 -7.30 20.36 -3.34
C GLN A 25 -6.50 19.32 -2.54
N GLU A 26 -7.17 18.35 -1.94
CA GLU A 26 -6.51 17.31 -1.15
C GLU A 26 -5.80 16.29 -2.06
N LEU A 27 -6.41 15.93 -3.20
CA LEU A 27 -5.74 15.17 -4.25
C LEU A 27 -4.49 15.91 -4.75
N THR A 28 -4.57 17.22 -4.97
CA THR A 28 -3.41 18.00 -5.42
C THR A 28 -2.26 17.93 -4.40
N LYS A 29 -2.56 18.04 -3.10
CA LYS A 29 -1.57 17.90 -2.02
C LYS A 29 -0.96 16.49 -1.99
N LEU A 30 -1.80 15.46 -2.02
CA LEU A 30 -1.39 14.06 -2.08
C LEU A 30 -0.41 13.79 -3.23
N PHE A 31 -0.77 14.20 -4.44
CA PHE A 31 0.06 13.97 -5.61
C PHE A 31 1.29 14.88 -5.64
N SER A 32 1.27 16.04 -4.96
CA SER A 32 2.48 16.84 -4.73
C SER A 32 3.47 16.08 -3.85
N LEU A 33 3.00 15.46 -2.76
CA LEU A 33 3.82 14.61 -1.89
C LEU A 33 4.40 13.42 -2.69
N PHE A 34 3.58 12.71 -3.49
CA PHE A 34 4.08 11.61 -4.32
C PHE A 34 5.15 12.06 -5.31
N LYS A 35 4.99 13.23 -5.93
CA LYS A 35 6.04 13.79 -6.79
C LYS A 35 7.32 14.02 -6.02
N GLU A 36 7.25 14.63 -4.83
CA GLU A 36 8.44 14.88 -4.03
C GLU A 36 9.11 13.57 -3.61
N LEU A 37 8.33 12.58 -3.13
CA LEU A 37 8.83 11.25 -2.78
C LEU A 37 9.56 10.58 -3.95
N SER A 38 9.00 10.68 -5.17
CA SER A 38 9.56 10.09 -6.39
C SER A 38 10.84 10.75 -6.90
N ILE A 39 11.18 11.95 -6.43
CA ILE A 39 12.44 12.64 -6.80
C ILE A 39 13.63 12.03 -6.04
N TYR A 40 13.41 11.58 -4.80
CA TYR A 40 14.47 11.10 -3.91
C TYR A 40 14.48 9.57 -3.73
N ASN A 41 13.44 8.88 -4.20
CA ASN A 41 13.22 7.46 -3.90
C ASN A 41 12.58 6.72 -5.07
N ASN A 42 12.70 5.39 -5.07
CA ASN A 42 11.91 4.53 -5.94
C ASN A 42 10.47 4.46 -5.42
N LEU A 43 9.58 5.22 -6.04
CA LEU A 43 8.14 5.23 -5.73
C LEU A 43 7.41 4.10 -6.47
N PHE A 44 6.66 3.30 -5.72
CA PHE A 44 5.77 2.26 -6.23
C PHE A 44 4.34 2.50 -5.75
N LEU A 45 3.40 2.55 -6.69
CA LEU A 45 1.97 2.68 -6.42
C LEU A 45 1.27 1.38 -6.82
N PHE A 46 0.76 0.64 -5.84
CA PHE A 46 0.03 -0.61 -6.03
C PHE A 46 -1.47 -0.34 -6.01
N THR A 47 -2.20 -1.03 -6.89
CA THR A 47 -3.66 -0.96 -6.91
C THR A 47 -4.30 -2.19 -7.55
N HIS A 48 -5.49 -2.53 -7.06
CA HIS A 48 -6.38 -3.49 -7.70
C HIS A 48 -7.13 -2.91 -8.90
N ASN A 49 -7.22 -1.58 -9.01
CA ASN A 49 -7.90 -0.92 -10.12
C ASN A 49 -7.21 -1.20 -11.46
N SER A 50 -7.97 -1.02 -12.56
CA SER A 50 -7.42 -1.14 -13.91
C SER A 50 -6.36 -0.07 -14.20
N LEU A 51 -5.40 -0.43 -15.07
CA LEU A 51 -4.41 0.52 -15.58
C LEU A 51 -5.06 1.79 -16.16
N GLU A 52 -6.17 1.63 -16.89
CA GLU A 52 -6.89 2.75 -17.51
C GLU A 52 -7.36 3.77 -16.46
N LEU A 53 -8.04 3.29 -15.40
CA LEU A 53 -8.56 4.14 -14.33
C LEU A 53 -7.43 4.80 -13.54
N ALA A 54 -6.44 4.01 -13.11
CA ALA A 54 -5.32 4.50 -12.31
C ALA A 54 -4.45 5.50 -13.10
N SER A 55 -4.14 5.20 -14.37
CA SER A 55 -3.32 6.09 -15.22
C SER A 55 -4.06 7.37 -15.61
N SER A 56 -5.39 7.36 -15.72
CA SER A 56 -6.18 8.60 -15.86
C SER A 56 -6.01 9.50 -14.64
N CYS A 57 -6.16 8.94 -13.42
CA CYS A 57 -5.99 9.68 -12.19
C CYS A 57 -4.57 10.27 -12.05
N ILE A 58 -3.55 9.46 -12.33
CA ILE A 58 -2.14 9.88 -12.28
C ILE A 58 -1.85 11.00 -13.29
N ARG A 59 -2.35 10.89 -14.52
CA ARG A 59 -2.14 11.90 -15.58
C ARG A 59 -2.83 13.23 -15.26
N GLU A 60 -4.06 13.20 -14.77
CA GLU A 60 -4.79 14.39 -14.32
C GLU A 60 -3.98 15.16 -13.27
N GLN A 61 -3.35 14.43 -12.34
CA GLN A 61 -2.56 14.99 -11.25
C GLN A 61 -1.08 15.23 -11.63
N LYS A 62 -0.68 14.93 -12.88
CA LYS A 62 0.65 15.14 -13.46
C LYS A 62 1.80 14.47 -12.69
N LEU A 63 1.60 13.29 -12.13
CA LEU A 63 2.69 12.48 -11.56
C LEU A 63 3.37 11.68 -12.70
N ASN A 64 4.69 11.81 -12.82
CA ASN A 64 5.46 11.35 -13.98
C ASN A 64 6.74 10.57 -13.61
N LEU A 65 6.92 10.21 -12.34
CA LEU A 65 8.06 9.46 -11.83
C LEU A 65 7.57 8.33 -10.92
N GLY A 66 8.25 7.19 -10.96
CA GLY A 66 7.90 5.97 -10.24
C GLY A 66 7.18 4.93 -11.10
N TYR A 67 6.65 3.90 -10.43
CA TYR A 67 5.98 2.76 -11.05
C TYR A 67 4.54 2.64 -10.57
N LEU A 68 3.62 2.39 -11.50
CA LEU A 68 2.25 1.99 -11.21
C LEU A 68 2.11 0.48 -11.45
N ILE A 69 1.68 -0.24 -10.42
CA ILE A 69 1.42 -1.67 -10.42
C ILE A 69 -0.08 -1.84 -10.30
N SER A 70 -0.72 -2.09 -11.43
CA SER A 70 -2.18 -2.10 -11.58
C SER A 70 -2.71 -3.51 -11.81
N ASN A 71 -4.05 -3.66 -11.79
CA ASN A 71 -4.72 -4.92 -12.01
C ASN A 71 -4.23 -6.02 -11.05
N SER A 72 -4.05 -5.68 -9.76
CA SER A 72 -3.57 -6.59 -8.72
C SER A 72 -2.20 -7.21 -9.04
N GLY A 73 -1.26 -6.38 -9.49
CA GLY A 73 0.09 -6.84 -9.85
C GLY A 73 0.28 -7.17 -11.32
N SER A 74 -0.80 -7.38 -12.08
CA SER A 74 -0.75 -7.94 -13.45
C SER A 74 -0.09 -7.04 -14.47
N CYS A 75 -0.08 -5.72 -14.26
CA CYS A 75 0.57 -4.78 -15.16
C CYS A 75 1.47 -3.81 -14.40
N VAL A 76 2.75 -3.80 -14.77
CA VAL A 76 3.75 -2.82 -14.33
C VAL A 76 3.89 -1.74 -15.39
N TYR A 77 3.61 -0.51 -15.00
CA TYR A 77 3.66 0.66 -15.86
C TYR A 77 4.64 1.69 -15.30
N ASN A 78 5.67 2.03 -16.08
CA ASN A 78 6.66 3.02 -15.71
C ASN A 78 6.15 4.42 -16.06
N LEU A 79 6.02 5.28 -15.05
CA LEU A 79 5.45 6.62 -15.19
C LEU A 79 6.35 7.58 -15.97
N THR A 80 7.66 7.34 -15.93
CA THR A 80 8.67 8.17 -16.62
C THR A 80 8.72 7.85 -18.11
N THR A 81 8.77 6.57 -18.45
CA THR A 81 8.89 6.14 -19.86
C THR A 81 7.54 5.98 -20.55
N THR A 82 6.44 6.04 -19.78
CA THR A 82 5.05 5.82 -20.22
C THR A 82 4.84 4.47 -20.91
N LYS A 83 5.60 3.44 -20.49
CA LYS A 83 5.55 2.09 -21.06
C LYS A 83 5.08 1.07 -20.03
N ARG A 84 4.39 0.03 -20.54
CA ARG A 84 4.18 -1.23 -19.82
C ARG A 84 5.48 -2.00 -19.86
N GLU A 85 6.08 -2.24 -18.70
CA GLU A 85 7.36 -2.96 -18.59
C GLU A 85 7.16 -4.46 -18.39
N LYS A 86 6.10 -4.82 -17.67
CA LYS A 86 5.73 -6.21 -17.42
C LYS A 86 4.23 -6.39 -17.45
N GLU A 87 3.82 -7.49 -18.06
CA GLU A 87 2.42 -7.86 -18.23
C GLU A 87 2.25 -9.35 -17.96
N HIS A 88 1.27 -9.67 -17.13
CA HIS A 88 0.84 -11.04 -16.85
C HIS A 88 -0.65 -11.17 -17.11
N PHE A 89 -1.04 -12.26 -17.76
CA PHE A 89 -2.41 -12.45 -18.18
C PHE A 89 -3.00 -13.71 -17.53
N LEU A 90 -4.30 -13.66 -17.25
CA LEU A 90 -5.05 -14.81 -16.80
C LEU A 90 -5.12 -15.88 -17.89
N GLU A 91 -5.04 -17.14 -17.49
CA GLU A 91 -5.18 -18.25 -18.42
C GLU A 91 -6.58 -18.29 -19.03
N ARG A 92 -6.64 -18.53 -20.34
CA ARG A 92 -7.90 -18.60 -21.08
C ARG A 92 -8.90 -19.59 -20.50
N ARG A 93 -8.43 -20.75 -20.05
CA ARG A 93 -9.29 -21.77 -19.41
C ARG A 93 -9.97 -21.22 -18.14
N ALA A 94 -9.24 -20.48 -17.31
CA ALA A 94 -9.79 -19.86 -16.11
C ALA A 94 -10.83 -18.81 -16.48
N LEU A 95 -10.51 -17.93 -17.43
CA LEU A 95 -11.42 -16.90 -17.92
C LEU A 95 -12.74 -17.48 -18.42
N GLU A 96 -12.68 -18.52 -19.27
CA GLU A 96 -13.86 -19.16 -19.84
C GLU A 96 -14.74 -19.80 -18.76
N LEU A 97 -14.15 -20.51 -17.79
CA LEU A 97 -14.91 -21.17 -16.73
C LEU A 97 -15.57 -20.15 -15.78
N ILE A 98 -14.83 -19.14 -15.37
CA ILE A 98 -15.32 -18.11 -14.44
C ILE A 98 -16.41 -17.26 -15.09
N SER A 99 -16.18 -16.80 -16.33
CA SER A 99 -17.15 -15.95 -17.03
C SER A 99 -18.44 -16.71 -17.37
N ARG A 100 -18.34 -18.00 -17.74
CA ARG A 100 -19.52 -18.86 -17.93
C ARG A 100 -20.28 -19.07 -16.62
N PHE A 101 -19.57 -19.38 -15.54
CA PHE A 101 -20.18 -19.53 -14.23
C PHE A 101 -20.90 -18.25 -13.82
N GLY A 102 -20.25 -17.09 -13.98
CA GLY A 102 -20.85 -15.80 -13.67
C GLY A 102 -22.09 -15.51 -14.52
N PHE A 103 -22.01 -15.74 -15.83
CA PHE A 103 -23.15 -15.55 -16.75
C PHE A 103 -24.37 -16.38 -16.35
N PHE A 104 -24.22 -17.69 -16.13
CA PHE A 104 -25.36 -18.57 -15.81
C PHE A 104 -25.95 -18.32 -14.42
N ASN A 105 -25.19 -17.71 -13.51
CA ASN A 105 -25.67 -17.36 -12.17
C ASN A 105 -26.10 -15.90 -12.04
N ASN A 106 -26.14 -15.14 -13.15
CA ASN A 106 -26.36 -13.68 -13.14
C ASN A 106 -25.42 -12.94 -12.18
N GLN A 107 -24.21 -13.44 -12.00
CA GLN A 107 -23.18 -12.81 -11.20
C GLN A 107 -22.58 -11.64 -11.97
N ILE A 108 -22.45 -10.49 -11.32
CA ILE A 108 -21.85 -9.31 -11.93
C ILE A 108 -20.34 -9.51 -11.96
N PHE A 109 -19.72 -9.30 -13.12
CA PHE A 109 -18.27 -9.36 -13.24
C PHE A 109 -17.74 -8.35 -14.26
N VAL A 110 -16.48 -7.94 -14.04
CA VAL A 110 -15.73 -7.03 -14.90
C VAL A 110 -14.50 -7.77 -15.43
N ILE A 111 -14.30 -7.70 -16.74
CA ILE A 111 -13.12 -8.22 -17.44
C ILE A 111 -12.19 -7.05 -17.72
N HIS A 112 -11.00 -7.06 -17.13
CA HIS A 112 -9.98 -6.03 -17.38
C HIS A 112 -8.95 -6.54 -18.38
N CYS A 113 -9.04 -6.04 -19.61
CA CYS A 113 -8.09 -6.32 -20.66
C CYS A 113 -6.96 -5.28 -20.69
N SER A 114 -5.96 -5.52 -21.53
CA SER A 114 -4.83 -4.60 -21.73
C SER A 114 -5.24 -3.18 -22.09
N ASN A 115 -6.28 -3.03 -22.91
CA ASN A 115 -6.69 -1.74 -23.47
C ASN A 115 -8.03 -1.23 -22.95
N ASN A 116 -8.99 -2.11 -22.71
CA ASN A 116 -10.36 -1.76 -22.34
C ASN A 116 -10.86 -2.66 -21.21
N SER A 117 -11.89 -2.23 -20.49
CA SER A 117 -12.59 -3.08 -19.53
C SER A 117 -14.05 -3.26 -19.92
N PHE A 118 -14.57 -4.47 -19.68
CA PHE A 118 -15.91 -4.89 -20.06
C PHE A 118 -16.69 -5.36 -18.84
N ILE A 119 -18.00 -5.11 -18.80
CA ILE A 119 -18.85 -5.50 -17.67
C ILE A 119 -20.04 -6.34 -18.11
N PHE A 120 -20.27 -7.45 -17.43
CA PHE A 120 -21.54 -8.19 -17.49
C PHE A 120 -22.38 -7.88 -16.25
N GLY A 121 -23.69 -7.73 -16.43
CA GLY A 121 -24.61 -7.50 -15.31
C GLY A 121 -24.64 -6.06 -14.78
N LEU A 122 -24.23 -5.07 -15.59
CA LEU A 122 -24.31 -3.65 -15.23
C LEU A 122 -25.71 -3.28 -14.73
N ASP A 123 -26.76 -3.84 -15.35
CA ASP A 123 -28.15 -3.55 -14.99
C ASP A 123 -28.56 -4.01 -13.58
N TYR A 124 -27.85 -4.98 -13.02
CA TYR A 124 -28.09 -5.51 -11.68
C TYR A 124 -27.45 -4.67 -10.57
N LEU A 125 -26.56 -3.73 -10.92
CA LEU A 125 -25.89 -2.86 -9.95
C LEU A 125 -26.84 -1.81 -9.36
N ALA A 126 -26.66 -1.49 -8.07
CA ALA A 126 -27.32 -0.33 -7.47
C ALA A 126 -26.98 0.98 -8.23
N PRO A 127 -27.89 1.99 -8.30
CA PRO A 127 -27.67 3.21 -9.10
C PRO A 127 -26.39 3.98 -8.80
N LYS A 128 -25.97 4.04 -7.53
CA LYS A 128 -24.69 4.66 -7.13
C LYS A 128 -23.48 3.95 -7.75
N ARG A 129 -23.55 2.62 -7.87
CA ARG A 129 -22.49 1.77 -8.42
C ARG A 129 -22.54 1.70 -9.95
N LYS A 130 -23.71 1.78 -10.58
CA LYS A 130 -23.81 1.92 -12.04
C LYS A 130 -22.95 3.06 -12.58
N LYS A 131 -22.89 4.20 -11.88
CA LYS A 131 -22.02 5.34 -12.24
C LYS A 131 -20.52 5.01 -12.21
N ARG A 132 -20.07 4.08 -11.37
CA ARG A 132 -18.66 3.64 -11.33
C ARG A 132 -18.25 2.95 -12.62
N TYR A 133 -19.17 2.22 -13.23
CA TYR A 133 -18.92 1.35 -14.38
C TYR A 133 -19.56 1.83 -15.67
N SER A 134 -20.13 3.04 -15.69
CA SER A 134 -20.85 3.57 -16.85
C SER A 134 -19.98 3.74 -18.09
N ASN A 135 -18.66 3.84 -17.90
CA ASN A 135 -17.69 4.00 -18.98
C ASN A 135 -17.17 2.66 -19.51
N LEU A 136 -17.57 1.54 -18.89
CA LEU A 136 -17.16 0.21 -19.34
C LEU A 136 -18.07 -0.28 -20.46
N THR A 137 -17.51 -1.08 -21.37
CA THR A 137 -18.31 -1.69 -22.44
C THR A 137 -19.19 -2.80 -21.86
N GLN A 138 -20.50 -2.66 -22.00
CA GLN A 138 -21.46 -3.64 -21.48
C GLN A 138 -21.51 -4.90 -22.36
N LEU A 139 -21.50 -6.05 -21.71
CA LEU A 139 -21.69 -7.37 -22.29
C LEU A 139 -23.07 -7.89 -21.89
N ASN A 140 -23.83 -8.38 -22.87
CA ASN A 140 -25.20 -8.85 -22.70
C ASN A 140 -25.37 -10.33 -23.00
N SER A 141 -24.44 -10.93 -23.74
CA SER A 141 -24.58 -12.31 -24.21
C SER A 141 -23.29 -13.14 -24.04
N LEU A 142 -23.46 -14.46 -23.91
CA LEU A 142 -22.33 -15.39 -23.85
C LEU A 142 -21.43 -15.35 -25.10
N PRO A 143 -21.96 -15.21 -26.34
CA PRO A 143 -21.14 -14.98 -27.52
C PRO A 143 -20.25 -13.74 -27.44
N GLU A 144 -20.77 -12.60 -26.96
CA GLU A 144 -19.98 -11.37 -26.77
C GLU A 144 -18.87 -11.58 -25.74
N ILE A 145 -19.18 -12.22 -24.62
CA ILE A 145 -18.18 -12.58 -23.59
C ILE A 145 -17.08 -13.44 -24.23
N LYS A 146 -17.45 -14.45 -25.01
CA LYS A 146 -16.49 -15.33 -25.68
C LYS A 146 -15.61 -14.57 -26.67
N GLU A 147 -16.18 -13.68 -27.48
CA GLU A 147 -15.43 -12.83 -28.42
C GLU A 147 -14.41 -11.96 -27.69
N VAL A 148 -14.80 -11.34 -26.58
CA VAL A 148 -13.88 -10.56 -25.74
C VAL A 148 -12.73 -11.40 -25.22
N LEU A 149 -13.02 -12.60 -24.70
CA LEU A 149 -11.99 -13.51 -24.17
C LEU A 149 -11.06 -14.08 -25.26
N GLU A 150 -11.56 -14.20 -26.50
CA GLU A 150 -10.78 -14.70 -27.65
C GLU A 150 -9.89 -13.62 -28.27
N GLY A 151 -10.37 -12.36 -28.28
CA GLY A 151 -9.69 -11.25 -28.93
C GLY A 151 -8.75 -10.44 -28.03
N ASN A 152 -8.75 -10.67 -26.71
CA ASN A 152 -8.03 -9.80 -25.77
C ASN A 152 -7.17 -10.57 -24.77
N SER A 153 -6.03 -9.98 -24.43
CA SER A 153 -5.24 -10.38 -23.26
C SER A 153 -5.85 -9.78 -21.99
N VAL A 154 -6.28 -10.64 -21.07
CA VAL A 154 -6.97 -10.25 -19.83
C VAL A 154 -6.02 -10.26 -18.66
N TYR A 155 -5.87 -9.12 -17.98
CA TYR A 155 -5.04 -9.01 -16.77
C TYR A 155 -5.73 -9.62 -15.55
N SER A 156 -6.99 -9.23 -15.32
CA SER A 156 -7.70 -9.58 -14.09
C SER A 156 -9.22 -9.63 -14.32
N LEU A 157 -9.93 -10.32 -13.42
CA LEU A 157 -11.37 -10.27 -13.31
C LEU A 157 -11.77 -9.68 -11.95
N GLU A 158 -12.85 -8.90 -11.92
CA GLU A 158 -13.54 -8.52 -10.69
C GLU A 158 -14.90 -9.21 -10.66
N VAL A 159 -15.30 -9.78 -9.52
CA VAL A 159 -16.61 -10.40 -9.33
C VAL A 159 -17.30 -9.73 -8.15
N TRP A 160 -18.53 -9.26 -8.36
CA TRP A 160 -19.22 -8.33 -7.47
C TRP A 160 -20.50 -8.92 -6.87
N PHE A 161 -20.67 -8.80 -5.55
CA PHE A 161 -21.82 -9.33 -4.81
C PHE A 161 -22.67 -8.18 -4.24
N GLU A 162 -23.91 -8.02 -4.71
CA GLU A 162 -24.77 -6.86 -4.37
C GLU A 162 -25.66 -7.07 -3.15
N GLU A 163 -25.55 -8.21 -2.46
CA GLU A 163 -26.36 -8.52 -1.28
C GLU A 163 -26.13 -7.47 -0.19
N SER A 164 -27.19 -6.83 0.30
CA SER A 164 -27.07 -5.85 1.40
C SER A 164 -26.74 -6.52 2.73
N ASN A 165 -27.27 -7.71 2.98
CA ASN A 165 -26.98 -8.51 4.17
C ASN A 165 -25.55 -9.10 4.10
N SER A 166 -24.69 -8.73 5.04
CA SER A 166 -23.28 -9.16 5.08
C SER A 166 -23.12 -10.68 5.22
N SER A 167 -23.89 -11.33 6.08
CA SER A 167 -23.81 -12.79 6.26
C SER A 167 -24.18 -13.55 4.99
N LEU A 168 -25.24 -13.14 4.29
CA LEU A 168 -25.63 -13.73 3.00
C LEU A 168 -24.58 -13.48 1.93
N ARG A 169 -24.04 -12.27 1.88
CA ARG A 169 -22.96 -11.90 0.95
C ARG A 169 -21.72 -12.76 1.16
N SER A 170 -21.28 -12.89 2.41
CA SER A 170 -20.14 -13.75 2.78
C SER A 170 -20.39 -15.21 2.40
N ALA A 171 -21.59 -15.74 2.63
CA ALA A 171 -21.94 -17.10 2.21
C ALA A 171 -21.81 -17.27 0.68
N LYS A 172 -22.34 -16.33 -0.11
CA LYS A 172 -22.21 -16.38 -1.58
C LYS A 172 -20.78 -16.24 -2.09
N ILE A 173 -19.99 -15.37 -1.46
CA ILE A 173 -18.56 -15.26 -1.74
C ILE A 173 -17.87 -16.61 -1.50
N GLN A 174 -18.15 -17.26 -0.38
CA GLN A 174 -17.58 -18.58 -0.07
C GLN A 174 -18.05 -19.66 -1.05
N ASP A 175 -19.33 -19.68 -1.43
CA ASP A 175 -19.84 -20.61 -2.44
C ASP A 175 -19.13 -20.42 -3.79
N PHE A 176 -18.92 -19.17 -4.21
CA PHE A 176 -18.16 -18.85 -5.42
C PHE A 176 -16.72 -19.36 -5.33
N LEU A 177 -16.01 -19.08 -4.22
CA LEU A 177 -14.65 -19.53 -4.00
C LEU A 177 -14.54 -21.07 -3.99
N ASN A 178 -15.50 -21.76 -3.36
CA ASN A 178 -15.57 -23.22 -3.37
C ASN A 178 -15.71 -23.76 -4.81
N LYS A 179 -16.51 -23.09 -5.66
CA LYS A 179 -16.61 -23.45 -7.09
C LYS A 179 -15.31 -23.21 -7.86
N LEU A 180 -14.58 -22.15 -7.56
CA LEU A 180 -13.26 -21.94 -8.16
C LEU A 180 -12.28 -23.07 -7.80
N LEU A 181 -12.32 -23.54 -6.56
CA LEU A 181 -11.51 -24.69 -6.11
C LEU A 181 -11.88 -25.98 -6.86
N GLU A 182 -13.18 -26.25 -7.05
CA GLU A 182 -13.67 -27.39 -7.83
C GLU A 182 -13.16 -27.37 -9.29
N PHE A 183 -13.00 -26.17 -9.88
CA PHE A 183 -12.48 -26.01 -11.24
C PHE A 183 -10.97 -26.26 -11.37
N GLN A 184 -10.23 -26.40 -10.26
CA GLN A 184 -8.78 -26.61 -10.22
C GLN A 184 -8.01 -25.56 -11.06
N LEU A 185 -8.39 -24.29 -10.90
CA LEU A 185 -7.79 -23.19 -11.66
C LEU A 185 -6.47 -22.73 -11.02
N GLU A 186 -5.49 -22.41 -11.87
CA GLU A 186 -4.24 -21.78 -11.44
C GLU A 186 -4.37 -20.26 -11.42
N LEU A 187 -4.97 -19.71 -10.35
CA LEU A 187 -5.12 -18.27 -10.16
C LEU A 187 -4.94 -17.89 -8.70
N ASN A 188 -4.64 -16.62 -8.45
CA ASN A 188 -4.74 -15.99 -7.15
C ASN A 188 -6.02 -15.18 -7.06
N TYR A 189 -6.46 -14.96 -5.82
CA TYR A 189 -7.60 -14.10 -5.55
C TYR A 189 -7.38 -13.25 -4.30
N LEU A 190 -8.07 -12.11 -4.27
CA LEU A 190 -8.19 -11.26 -3.09
C LEU A 190 -9.66 -10.90 -2.88
N VAL A 191 -10.15 -11.07 -1.67
CA VAL A 191 -11.51 -10.68 -1.29
C VAL A 191 -11.44 -9.32 -0.59
N ILE A 192 -12.04 -8.30 -1.21
CA ILE A 192 -12.30 -7.00 -0.60
C ILE A 192 -13.81 -6.81 -0.66
N ASP A 193 -14.50 -7.20 0.41
CA ASP A 193 -15.96 -7.21 0.48
C ASP A 193 -16.54 -5.87 -0.03
N PRO A 194 -17.38 -5.87 -1.09
CA PRO A 194 -18.16 -6.98 -1.65
C PRO A 194 -17.62 -7.63 -2.94
N THR A 195 -16.32 -7.54 -3.17
CA THR A 195 -15.68 -7.87 -4.44
C THR A 195 -14.61 -8.94 -4.29
N ILE A 196 -14.52 -9.82 -5.28
CA ILE A 196 -13.39 -10.74 -5.44
C ILE A 196 -12.58 -10.28 -6.65
N TYR A 197 -11.30 -10.01 -6.43
CA TYR A 197 -10.32 -9.76 -7.48
C TYR A 197 -9.62 -11.07 -7.82
N LEU A 198 -9.59 -11.43 -9.09
CA LEU A 198 -8.96 -12.65 -9.61
C LEU A 198 -7.83 -12.27 -10.56
N PHE A 199 -6.65 -12.83 -10.35
CA PHE A 199 -5.43 -12.44 -11.08
C PHE A 199 -4.45 -13.63 -11.19
N PRO A 200 -3.42 -13.54 -12.05
CA PRO A 200 -2.50 -14.65 -12.29
C PRO A 200 -1.78 -15.14 -11.03
N LYS A 201 -1.60 -16.47 -10.92
CA LYS A 201 -1.00 -17.15 -9.75
C LYS A 201 0.45 -16.74 -9.45
N ASN A 202 1.24 -16.45 -10.49
CA ASN A 202 2.69 -16.21 -10.38
C ASN A 202 3.05 -14.73 -10.18
N ASN A 203 2.19 -13.99 -9.47
CA ASN A 203 2.34 -12.54 -9.42
C ASN A 203 2.08 -12.02 -8.01
N SER A 204 3.16 -11.78 -7.27
CA SER A 204 3.10 -11.00 -6.04
C SER A 204 3.68 -9.61 -6.21
N ASN A 205 3.09 -8.63 -5.54
CA ASN A 205 3.59 -7.25 -5.52
C ASN A 205 5.04 -7.18 -5.03
N TYR A 206 5.42 -8.07 -4.10
CA TYR A 206 6.79 -8.18 -3.62
C TYR A 206 7.75 -8.73 -4.68
N GLN A 207 7.35 -9.76 -5.43
CA GLN A 207 8.14 -10.27 -6.55
C GLN A 207 8.34 -9.20 -7.62
N VAL A 208 7.29 -8.42 -7.92
CA VAL A 208 7.38 -7.28 -8.85
C VAL A 208 8.43 -6.26 -8.40
N LEU A 209 8.47 -5.89 -7.11
CA LEU A 209 9.52 -4.99 -6.58
C LEU A 209 10.93 -5.56 -6.82
N ARG A 210 11.12 -6.85 -6.52
CA ARG A 210 12.43 -7.51 -6.67
C ARG A 210 12.93 -7.52 -8.10
N GLU A 211 12.03 -7.76 -9.04
CA GLU A 211 12.37 -7.85 -10.46
C GLU A 211 12.67 -6.48 -11.06
N ILE A 212 11.88 -5.45 -10.72
CA ILE A 212 12.09 -4.08 -11.24
C ILE A 212 13.39 -3.47 -10.70
N LEU A 213 13.67 -3.67 -9.41
CA LEU A 213 14.85 -3.09 -8.75
C LEU A 213 16.11 -3.95 -8.87
N GLU A 214 15.99 -5.17 -9.38
CA GLU A 214 17.07 -6.16 -9.46
C GLU A 214 17.84 -6.35 -8.13
N CYS A 215 17.13 -6.26 -7.00
CA CYS A 215 17.74 -6.21 -5.68
C CYS A 215 17.44 -7.46 -4.83
N SER A 216 18.29 -7.70 -3.83
CA SER A 216 18.14 -8.83 -2.92
C SER A 216 16.97 -8.64 -1.95
N GLU A 217 16.40 -9.74 -1.45
CA GLU A 217 15.34 -9.67 -0.42
C GLU A 217 15.78 -8.88 0.82
N LYS A 218 17.03 -9.09 1.25
CA LYS A 218 17.62 -8.36 2.39
C LYS A 218 17.64 -6.87 2.14
N GLU A 219 17.92 -6.47 0.90
CA GLU A 219 17.96 -5.07 0.52
C GLU A 219 16.58 -4.42 0.58
N ILE A 220 15.56 -5.10 0.04
CA ILE A 220 14.17 -4.61 0.17
C ILE A 220 13.78 -4.49 1.64
N LYS A 221 14.02 -5.53 2.45
CA LYS A 221 13.73 -5.50 3.90
C LYS A 221 14.42 -4.37 4.66
N SER A 222 15.57 -3.92 4.18
CA SER A 222 16.30 -2.81 4.80
C SER A 222 15.88 -1.42 4.32
N ASN A 223 15.11 -1.31 3.24
CA ASN A 223 14.88 -0.06 2.52
C ASN A 223 13.41 0.24 2.18
N LEU A 224 12.52 -0.75 2.33
CA LEU A 224 11.11 -0.62 2.00
C LEU A 224 10.35 0.09 3.12
N ILE A 225 9.75 1.22 2.78
CA ILE A 225 8.70 1.86 3.57
C ILE A 225 7.38 1.61 2.85
N TYR A 226 6.45 0.93 3.50
CA TYR A 226 5.16 0.53 2.93
C TYR A 226 3.99 1.25 3.61
N SER A 227 3.13 1.91 2.85
CA SER A 227 1.91 2.54 3.37
C SER A 227 0.68 1.97 2.68
N SER A 228 -0.25 1.45 3.47
CA SER A 228 -1.52 0.93 2.97
C SER A 228 -2.66 1.90 3.23
N LEU A 229 -3.13 2.56 2.18
CA LEU A 229 -4.32 3.43 2.22
C LEU A 229 -5.58 2.71 1.73
N ALA A 230 -5.43 1.49 1.23
CA ALA A 230 -6.49 0.53 0.94
C ALA A 230 -6.25 -0.76 1.72
N THR A 231 -6.94 -1.85 1.35
CA THR A 231 -6.74 -3.18 1.95
C THR A 231 -5.26 -3.59 1.88
N PRO A 232 -4.60 -3.89 3.02
CA PRO A 232 -3.18 -4.17 3.03
C PRO A 232 -2.74 -5.40 2.25
N ASN A 233 -1.59 -5.26 1.57
CA ASN A 233 -0.83 -6.36 1.03
C ASN A 233 0.12 -6.91 2.11
N PHE A 234 -0.26 -8.03 2.73
CA PHE A 234 0.50 -8.63 3.81
C PHE A 234 1.88 -9.15 3.40
N GLU A 235 2.09 -9.50 2.13
CA GLU A 235 3.40 -9.92 1.66
C GLU A 235 4.37 -8.75 1.63
N LEU A 236 3.95 -7.58 1.11
CA LEU A 236 4.74 -6.35 1.18
C LEU A 236 4.98 -5.93 2.64
N ALA A 237 3.96 -5.96 3.49
CA ALA A 237 4.09 -5.61 4.90
C ALA A 237 5.16 -6.45 5.62
N LYS A 238 5.17 -7.78 5.43
CA LYS A 238 6.17 -8.70 6.00
C LYS A 238 7.61 -8.39 5.55
N HIS A 239 7.78 -7.78 4.39
CA HIS A 239 9.09 -7.47 3.81
C HIS A 239 9.44 -5.98 3.95
N SER A 240 8.66 -5.21 4.68
CA SER A 240 8.89 -3.79 4.91
C SER A 240 9.80 -3.56 6.12
N HIS A 241 10.60 -2.50 6.05
CA HIS A 241 11.36 -1.99 7.19
C HIS A 241 10.43 -1.23 8.15
N PHE A 242 9.58 -0.38 7.58
CA PHE A 242 8.48 0.31 8.24
C PHE A 242 7.21 0.11 7.43
N TRP A 243 6.09 -0.08 8.12
CA TRP A 243 4.81 0.04 7.45
C TRP A 243 3.70 0.69 8.24
N PHE A 244 2.78 1.24 7.46
CA PHE A 244 1.69 2.06 7.93
C PHE A 244 0.37 1.57 7.35
N SER A 245 -0.72 1.70 8.10
CA SER A 245 -2.06 1.38 7.61
C SER A 245 -3.13 2.20 8.33
N PHE A 246 -4.33 2.33 7.76
CA PHE A 246 -5.45 2.90 8.51
C PHE A 246 -5.90 1.99 9.65
N SER A 247 -6.27 2.60 10.78
CA SER A 247 -6.71 1.91 12.00
C SER A 247 -7.95 1.03 11.80
N GLU A 248 -8.73 1.25 10.75
CA GLU A 248 -9.87 0.40 10.38
C GLU A 248 -9.45 -1.01 9.96
N PHE A 249 -8.21 -1.21 9.49
CA PHE A 249 -7.68 -2.52 9.15
C PHE A 249 -7.07 -3.25 10.35
N SER A 250 -7.07 -2.66 11.55
CA SER A 250 -6.37 -3.20 12.73
C SER A 250 -6.77 -4.62 13.10
N GLU A 251 -8.07 -4.95 13.09
CA GLU A 251 -8.55 -6.31 13.38
C GLU A 251 -8.07 -7.32 12.33
N LEU A 252 -8.16 -6.94 11.04
CA LEU A 252 -7.69 -7.75 9.93
C LEU A 252 -6.17 -7.98 10.03
N ILE A 253 -5.40 -6.93 10.28
CA ILE A 253 -3.94 -6.98 10.42
C ILE A 253 -3.54 -7.84 11.61
N SER A 254 -4.19 -7.68 12.76
CA SER A 254 -3.89 -8.47 13.97
C SER A 254 -4.14 -9.95 13.76
N ARG A 255 -5.10 -10.32 12.90
CA ARG A 255 -5.38 -11.70 12.55
C ARG A 255 -4.35 -12.28 11.57
N GLU A 256 -4.03 -11.56 10.50
CA GLU A 256 -3.15 -12.05 9.43
C GLU A 256 -1.65 -11.92 9.77
N LEU A 257 -1.30 -10.94 10.60
CA LEU A 257 0.06 -10.59 11.03
C LEU A 257 0.12 -10.24 12.53
N PRO A 258 -0.12 -11.19 13.45
CA PRO A 258 -0.23 -10.91 14.90
C PRO A 258 1.04 -10.29 15.52
N GLU A 259 2.22 -10.59 14.97
CA GLU A 259 3.50 -10.08 15.46
C GLU A 259 3.97 -8.80 14.73
N SER A 260 3.15 -8.29 13.81
CA SER A 260 3.56 -7.17 12.97
C SER A 260 3.53 -5.85 13.71
N GLN A 261 4.59 -5.10 13.50
CA GLN A 261 4.83 -3.78 14.05
C GLN A 261 4.37 -2.72 13.04
N VAL A 262 3.09 -2.37 13.13
CA VAL A 262 2.40 -1.43 12.22
C VAL A 262 2.13 -0.10 12.90
N VAL A 263 2.33 0.99 12.17
CA VAL A 263 1.91 2.32 12.62
C VAL A 263 0.54 2.62 12.04
N PHE A 264 -0.45 2.86 12.90
CA PHE A 264 -1.82 3.14 12.47
C PHE A 264 -2.08 4.63 12.28
N PHE A 265 -2.68 4.99 11.15
CA PHE A 265 -3.27 6.31 10.92
C PHE A 265 -4.76 6.29 11.25
N ASP A 266 -5.28 7.40 11.77
CA ASP A 266 -6.72 7.56 11.97
C ASP A 266 -7.46 7.74 10.64
N LYS A 267 -8.63 7.10 10.52
CA LYS A 267 -9.47 7.02 9.31
C LYS A 267 -9.85 8.39 8.70
N ASN A 268 -9.94 9.43 9.51
CA ASN A 268 -10.38 10.77 9.06
C ASN A 268 -9.23 11.75 8.80
N SER A 269 -8.00 11.26 8.79
CA SER A 269 -6.86 12.11 9.06
C SER A 269 -6.12 12.48 7.77
N LYS A 270 -6.26 13.76 7.37
CA LYS A 270 -5.26 14.50 6.58
C LYS A 270 -3.84 14.34 7.17
N THR A 271 -3.79 13.96 8.44
CA THR A 271 -2.64 13.61 9.25
C THR A 271 -1.73 12.58 8.61
N TRP A 272 -2.17 11.68 7.71
CA TRP A 272 -1.19 10.77 7.09
C TRP A 272 -0.30 11.48 6.05
N VAL A 273 -0.84 12.40 5.24
CA VAL A 273 -0.05 13.24 4.30
C VAL A 273 0.82 14.20 5.10
N GLU A 274 0.22 14.87 6.10
CA GLU A 274 0.94 15.77 7.02
C GLU A 274 2.05 15.02 7.76
N TRP A 275 1.82 13.76 8.15
CA TRP A 275 2.83 12.91 8.78
C TRP A 275 4.01 12.69 7.84
N TRP A 276 3.78 12.35 6.57
CA TRP A 276 4.87 12.20 5.60
C TRP A 276 5.66 13.50 5.39
N GLU A 277 4.99 14.65 5.40
CA GLU A 277 5.63 15.97 5.31
C GLU A 277 6.46 16.32 6.55
N GLU A 278 5.91 16.09 7.75
CA GLU A 278 6.57 16.30 9.05
C GLU A 278 7.76 15.36 9.25
N HIS A 279 7.70 14.15 8.68
CA HIS A 279 8.71 13.11 8.80
C HIS A 279 9.60 13.03 7.55
N ASN A 280 9.78 14.15 6.84
CA ASN A 280 10.54 14.18 5.59
C ASN A 280 11.99 13.68 5.71
N TYR A 281 12.59 13.76 6.90
CA TYR A 281 13.93 13.22 7.16
C TYR A 281 14.02 11.70 6.88
N LEU A 282 12.92 10.95 6.96
CA LEU A 282 12.90 9.51 6.66
C LEU A 282 13.18 9.24 5.17
N TRP A 283 12.72 10.10 4.27
CA TRP A 283 12.72 9.84 2.83
C TRP A 283 13.46 10.88 1.99
N LYS A 284 13.71 12.09 2.50
CA LYS A 284 14.39 13.20 1.79
C LYS A 284 15.89 13.25 2.06
N GLU A 285 16.37 12.70 3.18
CA GLU A 285 17.81 12.58 3.40
C GLU A 285 18.39 11.48 2.49
N ASN A 286 19.10 11.94 1.44
CA ASN A 286 19.71 11.12 0.38
C ASN A 286 20.82 10.18 0.85
N LEU A 287 21.25 10.23 2.11
CA LEU A 287 22.57 9.71 2.42
C LEU A 287 22.66 8.21 2.66
N PHE A 288 21.64 7.47 3.12
CA PHE A 288 21.80 6.03 3.35
C PHE A 288 20.47 5.24 3.38
N LYS A 289 20.57 3.93 3.12
CA LYS A 289 19.60 2.88 3.50
C LYS A 289 19.13 3.04 4.95
N LEU A 290 17.90 2.69 5.30
CA LEU A 290 17.33 2.94 6.65
C LEU A 290 18.17 2.32 7.79
N ASP A 291 19.04 1.35 7.47
CA ASP A 291 20.01 0.77 8.39
C ASP A 291 20.99 1.80 9.00
N TRP A 292 21.17 2.98 8.41
CA TRP A 292 21.99 4.07 8.98
C TRP A 292 21.50 4.53 10.34
N ILE A 293 20.17 4.49 10.57
CA ILE A 293 19.55 4.89 11.84
C ILE A 293 20.14 4.03 12.97
N SER A 294 20.24 2.71 12.75
CA SER A 294 20.85 1.77 13.72
C SER A 294 22.33 2.04 14.00
N ARG A 295 23.05 2.61 13.03
CA ARG A 295 24.47 2.98 13.15
C ARG A 295 24.65 4.32 13.90
N LYS A 296 23.65 5.19 13.85
CA LYS A 296 23.65 6.47 14.58
C LYS A 296 23.30 6.30 16.06
N ILE A 297 22.57 5.26 16.43
CA ILE A 297 22.31 4.93 17.84
C ILE A 297 23.62 4.48 18.50
N LYS A 298 24.19 5.37 19.33
CA LYS A 298 25.40 5.14 20.14
C LYS A 298 25.07 4.83 21.59
N LYS A 299 24.01 5.42 22.13
CA LYS A 299 23.56 5.23 23.52
C LYS A 299 22.03 5.18 23.57
N THR A 300 21.49 4.35 24.44
CA THR A 300 20.03 4.18 24.63
C THR A 300 19.66 4.46 26.08
N GLU A 301 18.70 5.36 26.30
CA GLU A 301 18.12 5.64 27.61
C GLU A 301 16.61 5.48 27.51
N ILE A 302 16.14 4.27 27.77
CA ILE A 302 14.75 3.88 27.54
C ILE A 302 14.06 3.70 28.89
N VAL A 303 13.00 4.46 29.13
CA VAL A 303 12.05 4.21 30.22
C VAL A 303 10.78 3.64 29.59
N ARG A 304 10.24 2.58 30.20
CA ARG A 304 8.92 2.04 29.83
C ARG A 304 7.89 3.15 30.05
N GLU A 305 7.15 3.50 29.01
CA GLU A 305 5.97 4.37 29.13
C GLU A 305 4.75 3.57 28.66
N GLU A 306 3.66 3.69 29.40
CA GLU A 306 2.37 3.13 29.04
C GLU A 306 1.52 4.23 28.40
N GLY A 307 1.05 4.03 27.17
CA GLY A 307 0.19 5.00 26.48
C GLY A 307 0.26 4.91 24.95
N LYS A 308 -0.73 5.52 24.28
CA LYS A 308 -0.91 5.47 22.81
C LYS A 308 0.07 6.35 22.02
N ASP A 309 0.78 7.28 22.67
CA ASP A 309 1.69 8.26 22.03
C ASP A 309 3.18 7.97 22.30
N TYR A 310 3.51 6.73 22.68
CA TYR A 310 4.87 6.34 23.00
C TYR A 310 5.73 6.33 21.73
N CYS A 311 6.71 7.22 21.66
CA CYS A 311 7.77 7.20 20.67
C CYS A 311 9.13 7.53 21.32
N PHE A 312 10.19 7.23 20.60
CA PHE A 312 11.58 7.47 20.96
C PHE A 312 12.14 8.62 20.13
N GLU A 313 13.05 9.36 20.74
CA GLU A 313 13.72 10.50 20.15
C GLU A 313 15.21 10.15 20.02
N LEU A 314 15.70 10.03 18.78
CA LEU A 314 17.12 9.89 18.47
C LEU A 314 17.70 11.25 18.15
N ASP A 315 18.58 11.74 19.03
CA ASP A 315 19.39 12.92 18.76
C ASP A 315 20.49 12.56 17.76
N LEU A 316 20.39 13.07 16.53
CA LEU A 316 21.32 12.75 15.45
C LEU A 316 22.72 13.35 15.65
N SER A 317 22.86 14.35 16.54
CA SER A 317 24.14 15.03 16.81
C SER A 317 25.06 14.17 17.69
N ASN A 318 24.51 13.50 18.69
CA ASN A 318 25.26 12.71 19.67
C ASN A 318 24.93 11.20 19.61
N GLY A 319 23.90 10.79 18.88
CA GLY A 319 23.47 9.41 18.75
C GLY A 319 22.74 8.86 19.98
N LEU A 320 22.17 9.72 20.82
CA LEU A 320 21.41 9.34 22.00
C LEU A 320 19.95 9.09 21.65
N LEU A 321 19.48 7.86 21.88
CA LEU A 321 18.09 7.47 21.75
C LEU A 321 17.42 7.50 23.13
N GLN A 322 16.37 8.28 23.31
CA GLN A 322 15.62 8.38 24.57
C GLN A 322 14.11 8.20 24.35
N SER A 323 13.35 7.80 25.37
CA SER A 323 11.89 7.86 25.28
C SER A 323 11.38 9.31 25.35
N ARG A 324 10.28 9.60 24.64
CA ARG A 324 9.71 10.95 24.57
C ARG A 324 9.35 11.55 25.94
N ALA A 325 8.89 10.78 26.94
CA ALA A 325 8.63 11.36 28.26
C ALA A 325 9.91 11.66 29.06
N ILE A 326 11.03 10.97 28.81
CA ILE A 326 12.34 11.40 29.36
C ILE A 326 12.70 12.76 28.76
N ASN A 327 12.56 12.91 27.44
CA ASN A 327 12.89 14.18 26.79
C ASN A 327 11.88 15.28 27.15
N ALA A 328 10.61 14.99 27.41
CA ALA A 328 9.65 15.94 27.93
C ALA A 328 10.00 16.41 29.35
N LYS A 329 10.42 15.52 30.26
CA LYS A 329 10.91 15.88 31.60
C LYS A 329 12.20 16.69 31.55
N LEU A 330 13.17 16.28 30.74
CA LEU A 330 14.43 16.99 30.53
C LEU A 330 14.21 18.34 29.84
N ASN A 331 13.32 18.43 28.85
CA ASN A 331 12.95 19.69 28.19
C ASN A 331 12.13 20.61 29.08
N THR A 332 11.39 20.10 30.07
CA THR A 332 10.68 20.95 31.05
C THR A 332 11.71 21.64 31.96
N TRP A 333 12.69 20.89 32.48
CA TRP A 333 13.83 21.46 33.21
C TRP A 333 14.72 22.35 32.35
N GLY A 334 14.98 21.95 31.11
CA GLY A 334 15.74 22.72 30.13
C GLY A 334 15.01 24.00 29.70
N LYS A 335 13.68 24.00 29.56
CA LYS A 335 12.88 25.22 29.33
C LYS A 335 12.93 26.15 30.53
N ILE A 336 12.92 25.62 31.75
CA ILE A 336 13.08 26.41 32.98
C ILE A 336 14.48 27.05 33.03
N GLN A 337 15.55 26.29 32.78
CA GLN A 337 16.91 26.83 32.69
C GLN A 337 17.07 27.84 31.55
N LYS A 338 16.54 27.58 30.34
CA LYS A 338 16.59 28.50 29.19
C LYS A 338 15.91 29.84 29.48
N LYS A 339 14.80 29.83 30.22
CA LYS A 339 14.10 31.04 30.65
C LYS A 339 14.91 31.85 31.68
N ILE A 340 15.80 31.19 32.43
CA ILE A 340 16.65 31.81 33.45
C ILE A 340 17.99 32.31 32.85
N PHE A 341 18.57 31.58 31.89
CA PHE A 341 19.94 31.81 31.40
C PHE A 341 20.03 32.35 29.95
N GLY A 342 18.91 32.48 29.24
CA GLY A 342 18.87 33.15 27.93
C GLY A 342 19.60 32.42 26.79
N GLU A 343 19.86 31.12 26.92
CA GLU A 343 20.55 30.34 25.89
C GLU A 343 19.57 29.80 24.84
N SER A 344 19.79 30.16 23.57
CA SER A 344 19.15 29.54 22.41
C SER A 344 19.99 28.35 21.94
N LYS A 345 19.52 27.13 22.19
CA LYS A 345 20.13 25.95 21.56
C LYS A 345 19.68 25.85 20.11
N GLU A 346 20.62 25.63 19.20
CA GLU A 346 20.37 25.22 17.82
C GLU A 346 19.37 24.06 17.79
N SER A 347 18.47 24.06 16.81
CA SER A 347 17.44 23.05 16.63
C SER A 347 18.07 21.65 16.66
N LEU A 348 17.74 20.87 17.67
CA LEU A 348 18.07 19.45 17.73
C LEU A 348 17.42 18.79 16.51
N VAL A 349 18.24 18.23 15.61
CA VAL A 349 17.74 17.34 14.55
C VAL A 349 17.43 16.01 15.23
N THR A 350 16.21 15.91 15.73
CA THR A 350 15.70 14.73 16.44
C THR A 350 14.90 13.87 15.48
N LEU A 351 15.24 12.59 15.41
CA LEU A 351 14.51 11.58 14.65
C LEU A 351 13.54 10.85 15.59
N PHE A 352 12.26 10.79 15.22
CA PHE A 352 11.23 10.13 16.02
C PHE A 352 11.05 8.69 15.55
N LEU A 353 11.15 7.74 16.48
CA LEU A 353 11.00 6.31 16.23
C LEU A 353 9.87 5.75 17.08
N TRP A 354 8.87 5.12 16.47
CA TRP A 354 7.90 4.33 17.23
C TRP A 354 8.54 3.04 17.76
N PRO A 355 8.01 2.42 18.81
CA PRO A 355 8.50 1.15 19.37
C PRO A 355 8.67 0.05 18.33
N GLU A 356 7.71 -0.02 17.41
CA GLU A 356 7.66 -0.84 16.22
C GLU A 356 8.91 -0.64 15.34
N GLN A 357 9.29 0.60 15.14
CA GLN A 357 10.45 0.98 14.35
C GLN A 357 11.76 0.69 15.09
N LEU A 358 11.75 0.80 16.42
CA LEU A 358 12.92 0.59 17.25
C LEU A 358 13.33 -0.88 17.31
N ASN A 359 12.34 -1.77 17.45
CA ASN A 359 12.57 -3.21 17.54
C ASN A 359 13.21 -3.75 16.26
N SER A 360 12.80 -3.25 15.09
CA SER A 360 13.42 -3.63 13.81
C SER A 360 14.87 -3.12 13.69
N LEU A 361 15.16 -1.92 14.23
CA LEU A 361 16.50 -1.31 14.20
C LEU A 361 17.50 -1.91 15.20
N LEU A 362 17.03 -2.39 16.36
CA LEU A 362 17.89 -2.89 17.44
C LEU A 362 18.08 -4.41 17.43
N ALA A 363 17.33 -5.17 16.63
CA ALA A 363 17.43 -6.63 16.54
C ALA A 363 18.86 -7.21 16.37
N PRO A 364 19.83 -6.55 15.68
CA PRO A 364 21.21 -7.07 15.58
C PRO A 364 22.11 -6.76 16.79
N LYS A 365 21.76 -5.77 17.63
CA LYS A 365 22.53 -5.38 18.81
C LYS A 365 21.77 -5.78 20.05
N VAL A 366 22.15 -6.93 20.61
CA VAL A 366 21.70 -7.51 21.90
C VAL A 366 21.10 -6.48 22.86
N LEU A 367 19.80 -6.27 22.75
CA LEU A 367 18.87 -5.78 23.75
C LEU A 367 17.51 -6.23 23.24
N LYS A 368 17.12 -7.46 23.57
CA LYS A 368 15.69 -7.79 23.61
C LYS A 368 15.10 -6.82 24.64
N ILE A 369 14.57 -5.70 24.17
CA ILE A 369 13.66 -4.92 24.98
C ILE A 369 12.44 -5.84 25.12
N ASN A 370 12.37 -6.60 26.21
CA ASN A 370 11.19 -7.39 26.52
C ASN A 370 10.07 -6.38 26.77
N LEU A 371 9.31 -6.08 25.71
CA LEU A 371 8.09 -5.29 25.71
C LEU A 371 6.91 -6.28 25.84
N ASN A 372 6.86 -6.98 26.99
CA ASN A 372 5.62 -7.59 27.46
C ASN A 372 4.88 -6.61 28.35
#